data_AF-A0A503B2A7-F1
#
_entry.id   AF-A0A503B2A7-F1
#
_cell.length_a   1.000
_cell.length_b   1.000
_cell.length_c   1.000
_cell.angle_alpha   90.00
_cell.angle_beta   90.00
_cell.angle_gamma   90.00
#
_symmetry.space_group_name_H-M   'P 1'
#
loop_
_entity.id
_entity.type
_entity.pdbx_description
1 polymer ?
#
loop_
_entity_poly.entity_id
_entity_poly.type
_entity_poly.pdbx_seq_one_letter_code
_entity_poly.pdbx_strand_id
1 'polypeptide(L)'
;MLHEANGDCALNLSEDEARLAERYRFLCGQHDGLSRCGIAAWVGALAGGVFIVSAIFFGGGEQGDPLFIFGIGVCCLLAGGVLWFHGRQAEKRRWQEKRSIVHKFRSRGLGIQLNGQVHRLFG
;
A
#
# COMPACT_ATOMS: atom_id res chain seq x y z
N MET A 1 48.79 -13.32 -10.89
CA MET A 1 47.42 -13.48 -11.42
C MET A 1 46.50 -13.77 -10.25
N LEU A 2 45.88 -12.74 -9.69
CA LEU A 2 44.70 -12.82 -8.84
C LEU A 2 43.86 -11.58 -9.20
N HIS A 3 42.73 -11.81 -9.84
CA HIS A 3 41.75 -10.81 -10.20
C HIS A 3 41.10 -10.29 -8.91
N GLU A 4 41.53 -9.13 -8.43
CA GLU A 4 40.71 -8.32 -7.52
C GLU A 4 39.65 -7.59 -8.34
N ALA A 5 38.68 -8.35 -8.84
CA ALA A 5 37.42 -7.83 -9.35
C ALA A 5 36.47 -7.65 -8.16
N ASN A 6 36.65 -6.57 -7.40
CA ASN A 6 35.60 -6.06 -6.52
C ASN A 6 35.78 -4.55 -6.30
N GLY A 7 35.97 -3.85 -7.41
CA GLY A 7 35.57 -2.45 -7.47
C GLY A 7 34.06 -2.43 -7.44
N ASP A 8 33.47 -2.21 -6.26
CA ASP A 8 32.21 -1.49 -6.15
C ASP A 8 32.41 -0.21 -6.98
N CYS A 9 32.07 -0.28 -8.26
CA CYS A 9 31.90 0.89 -9.10
C CYS A 9 30.78 1.65 -8.43
N ALA A 10 31.14 2.55 -7.51
CA ALA A 10 30.28 3.58 -6.99
C ALA A 10 29.78 4.32 -8.23
N LEU A 11 28.61 3.90 -8.71
CA LEU A 11 27.93 4.52 -9.81
C LEU A 11 27.75 5.97 -9.36
N ASN A 12 28.46 6.88 -10.03
CA ASN A 12 28.28 8.32 -9.83
C ASN A 12 26.89 8.67 -10.36
N LEU A 13 25.89 8.46 -9.51
CA LEU A 13 24.51 8.85 -9.72
C LEU A 13 24.45 10.37 -9.71
N SER A 14 23.61 10.96 -10.57
CA SER A 14 23.31 12.37 -10.40
C SER A 14 22.53 12.59 -9.09
N GLU A 15 22.58 13.79 -8.54
CA GLU A 15 21.85 14.14 -7.30
C GLU A 15 20.34 13.79 -7.41
N ASP A 16 19.75 14.02 -8.58
CA ASP A 16 18.38 13.63 -8.89
C ASP A 16 18.14 12.12 -8.84
N GLU A 17 19.09 11.31 -9.33
CA GLU A 17 18.99 9.85 -9.33
C GLU A 17 19.16 9.27 -7.94
N ALA A 18 20.08 9.82 -7.14
CA ALA A 18 20.23 9.46 -5.73
C ALA A 18 18.93 9.74 -4.97
N ARG A 19 18.32 10.92 -5.20
CA ARG A 19 17.03 11.29 -4.59
C ARG A 19 15.89 10.38 -5.04
N LEU A 20 15.87 9.98 -6.32
CA LEU A 20 14.90 9.01 -6.86
C LEU A 20 15.07 7.61 -6.27
N ALA A 21 16.32 7.17 -6.08
CA ALA A 21 16.64 5.88 -5.50
C ALA A 21 16.25 5.81 -4.01
N GLU A 22 16.50 6.87 -3.26
CA GLU A 22 16.06 7.00 -1.87
C GLU A 22 14.53 7.04 -1.76
N ARG A 23 13.86 7.78 -2.65
CA ARG A 23 12.39 7.77 -2.73
C ARG A 23 11.84 6.38 -3.05
N TYR A 24 12.47 5.63 -3.94
CA TYR A 24 12.09 4.24 -4.23
C TYR A 24 12.27 3.34 -3.01
N ARG A 25 13.39 3.45 -2.31
CA ARG A 25 13.64 2.73 -1.04
C ARG A 25 12.55 3.03 -0.03
N PHE A 26 12.20 4.30 0.15
CA PHE A 26 11.13 4.71 1.05
C PHE A 26 9.77 4.10 0.65
N LEU A 27 9.41 4.17 -0.64
CA LEU A 27 8.19 3.57 -1.17
C LEU A 27 8.15 2.05 -0.99
N CYS A 28 9.30 1.38 -1.05
CA CYS A 28 9.44 -0.06 -0.79
C CYS A 28 9.31 -0.40 0.70
N GLY A 29 9.84 0.43 1.60
CA GLY A 29 9.72 0.26 3.05
C GLY A 29 8.35 0.63 3.64
N GLN A 30 7.54 1.44 2.95
CA GLN A 30 6.26 1.95 3.47
C GLN A 30 5.10 0.94 3.54
N HIS A 31 5.39 -0.37 3.57
CA HIS A 31 4.37 -1.41 3.56
C HIS A 31 3.54 -1.45 4.86
N ASP A 32 4.15 -1.08 5.99
CA ASP A 32 3.57 -1.24 7.33
C ASP A 32 2.38 -0.32 7.62
N GLY A 33 2.32 0.87 7.01
CA GLY A 33 1.21 1.80 7.20
C GLY A 33 -0.10 1.36 6.54
N LEU A 34 -0.02 0.56 5.47
CA LEU A 34 -1.18 0.07 4.71
C LEU A 34 -1.91 -1.07 5.44
N SER A 35 -1.15 -1.86 6.20
CA SER A 35 -1.68 -3.00 6.97
C SER A 35 -2.71 -2.55 8.02
N ARG A 36 -2.45 -1.46 8.73
CA ARG A 36 -3.37 -0.94 9.77
C ARG A 36 -4.69 -0.42 9.20
N CYS A 37 -4.66 0.28 8.07
CA CYS A 37 -5.88 0.72 7.39
C CYS A 37 -6.68 -0.46 6.83
N GLY A 38 -6.00 -1.51 6.34
CA GLY A 38 -6.66 -2.73 5.87
C GLY A 38 -7.43 -3.43 6.98
N ILE A 39 -6.83 -3.57 8.16
CA ILE A 39 -7.47 -4.19 9.33
C ILE A 39 -8.71 -3.38 9.77
N ALA A 40 -8.59 -2.05 9.88
CA ALA A 40 -9.71 -1.19 10.27
C ALA A 40 -10.88 -1.28 9.28
N ALA A 41 -10.59 -1.31 7.98
CA ALA A 41 -11.60 -1.47 6.94
C ALA A 41 -12.33 -2.83 7.05
N TRP A 42 -11.59 -3.91 7.31
CA TRP A 42 -12.14 -5.25 7.52
C TRP A 42 -13.02 -5.32 8.77
N VAL A 43 -12.56 -4.76 9.89
CA VAL A 43 -13.34 -4.71 11.14
C VAL A 43 -14.63 -3.92 10.95
N GLY A 44 -14.57 -2.76 10.28
CA GLY A 44 -15.76 -1.96 9.98
C GLY A 44 -16.77 -2.69 9.08
N ALA A 45 -16.28 -3.39 8.06
CA ALA A 45 -17.12 -4.17 7.16
C ALA A 45 -17.78 -5.37 7.87
N LEU A 46 -17.02 -6.11 8.70
CA LEU A 46 -17.54 -7.23 9.47
C LEU A 46 -18.57 -6.77 10.50
N ALA A 47 -18.27 -5.71 11.27
CA ALA A 47 -19.20 -5.15 12.23
C ALA A 47 -20.50 -4.70 11.54
N GLY A 48 -20.39 -3.99 10.41
CA GLY A 48 -21.55 -3.56 9.63
C GLY A 48 -22.42 -4.73 9.16
N GLY A 49 -21.80 -5.81 8.66
CA GLY A 49 -22.49 -7.04 8.31
C GLY A 49 -23.22 -7.68 9.49
N VAL A 50 -22.57 -7.77 10.64
CA VAL A 50 -23.17 -8.32 11.88
C VAL A 50 -24.38 -7.50 12.31
N PHE A 51 -24.30 -6.16 12.28
CA PHE A 51 -25.42 -5.29 12.65
C PHE A 51 -26.60 -5.42 11.68
N ILE A 52 -26.36 -5.54 10.37
CA ILE A 52 -27.42 -5.75 9.38
C ILE A 52 -28.09 -7.10 9.57
N VAL A 53 -27.32 -8.18 9.72
CA VAL A 53 -27.85 -9.52 9.98
C VAL A 53 -28.66 -9.53 11.28
N SER A 54 -28.16 -8.86 12.32
CA SER A 54 -28.87 -8.74 13.60
C SER A 54 -30.21 -8.02 13.43
N ALA A 55 -30.23 -6.89 12.70
CA ALA A 55 -31.46 -6.15 12.43
C ALA A 55 -32.50 -6.97 11.64
N ILE A 56 -32.05 -7.80 10.69
CA ILE A 56 -32.94 -8.60 9.82
C ILE A 56 -33.52 -9.82 10.57
N PHE A 57 -32.69 -10.57 11.30
CA PHE A 57 -33.08 -11.86 11.87
C PHE A 57 -33.55 -11.79 13.32
N PHE A 58 -33.05 -10.83 14.09
CA PHE A 58 -33.30 -10.74 15.53
C PHE A 58 -34.04 -9.45 15.93
N GLY A 59 -34.24 -8.51 15.00
CA GLY A 59 -34.74 -7.17 15.31
C GLY A 59 -33.80 -6.43 16.26
N GLY A 60 -34.30 -5.44 17.01
CA GLY A 60 -33.50 -4.75 18.04
C GLY A 60 -33.63 -5.31 19.45
N GLY A 61 -34.06 -6.57 19.59
CA GLY A 61 -34.41 -7.14 20.89
C GLY A 61 -35.70 -6.52 21.46
N GLU A 62 -35.93 -6.69 22.76
CA GLU A 62 -37.20 -6.31 23.41
C GLU A 62 -37.52 -4.80 23.40
N GLN A 63 -36.52 -3.94 23.16
CA GLN A 63 -36.68 -2.47 23.17
C GLN A 63 -35.97 -1.73 22.02
N GLY A 64 -35.26 -2.42 21.14
CA GLY A 64 -34.47 -1.76 20.10
C GLY A 64 -35.20 -1.60 18.79
N ASP A 65 -35.08 -0.41 18.19
CA ASP A 65 -35.58 -0.13 16.85
C ASP A 65 -34.70 -0.83 15.79
N PRO A 66 -35.24 -1.79 15.02
CA PRO A 66 -34.48 -2.52 14.00
C PRO A 66 -33.89 -1.58 12.94
N LEU A 67 -34.60 -0.48 12.65
CA LEU A 67 -34.16 0.57 11.72
C LEU A 67 -32.91 1.30 12.21
N PHE A 68 -32.79 1.52 13.52
CA PHE A 68 -31.61 2.17 14.10
C PHE A 68 -30.37 1.27 13.98
N ILE A 69 -30.51 -0.02 14.28
CA ILE A 69 -29.44 -1.03 14.18
C ILE A 69 -29.03 -1.23 12.72
N PHE A 70 -30.00 -1.29 11.81
CA PHE A 70 -29.74 -1.36 10.38
C PHE A 70 -28.97 -0.13 9.90
N GLY A 71 -29.35 1.07 10.36
CA GLY A 71 -28.66 2.32 10.07
C GLY A 71 -27.19 2.29 10.52
N ILE A 72 -26.92 1.83 11.74
CA ILE A 72 -25.54 1.64 12.24
C ILE A 72 -24.77 0.66 11.34
N GLY A 73 -25.39 -0.46 10.99
CA GLY A 73 -24.76 -1.47 10.14
C GLY A 73 -24.38 -0.94 8.76
N VAL A 74 -25.27 -0.17 8.12
CA VAL A 74 -25.00 0.50 6.85
C VAL A 74 -23.87 1.53 6.99
N CYS A 75 -23.88 2.35 8.05
CA CYS A 75 -22.81 3.31 8.33
C CYS A 75 -21.45 2.63 8.49
N CYS A 76 -21.38 1.51 9.22
CA CYS A 76 -20.16 0.73 9.40
C CYS A 76 -19.66 0.11 8.08
N LEU A 77 -20.57 -0.42 7.26
CA LEU A 77 -20.23 -0.93 5.92
C LEU A 77 -19.69 0.17 5.01
N LEU A 78 -20.34 1.34 4.97
CA LEU A 78 -19.89 2.47 4.17
C LEU A 78 -18.52 2.98 4.64
N ALA A 79 -18.34 3.14 5.94
CA ALA A 79 -17.06 3.56 6.51
C ALA A 79 -15.93 2.56 6.19
N GLY A 80 -16.18 1.26 6.39
CA GLY A 80 -15.22 0.21 6.03
C GLY A 80 -14.91 0.18 4.54
N GLY A 81 -15.93 0.30 3.68
CA GLY A 81 -15.80 0.33 2.23
C GLY A 81 -15.01 1.53 1.72
N VAL A 82 -15.27 2.73 2.26
CA VAL A 82 -14.52 3.96 1.92
C VAL A 82 -13.06 3.83 2.35
N LEU A 83 -12.79 3.37 3.57
CA LEU A 83 -11.42 3.13 4.04
C LEU A 83 -10.66 2.13 3.15
N TRP A 84 -11.33 1.03 2.78
CA TRP A 84 -10.77 0.05 1.85
C TRP A 84 -10.47 0.65 0.47
N PHE A 85 -11.40 1.43 -0.09
CA PHE A 85 -11.25 2.06 -1.39
C PHE A 85 -10.11 3.09 -1.40
N HIS A 86 -10.00 3.92 -0.37
CA HIS A 86 -8.88 4.85 -0.21
C HIS A 86 -7.54 4.10 -0.09
N GLY A 87 -7.52 2.99 0.66
CA GLY A 87 -6.35 2.10 0.74
C GLY A 87 -5.93 1.59 -0.64
N ARG A 88 -6.89 1.08 -1.42
CA ARG A 88 -6.66 0.61 -2.80
C ARG A 88 -6.19 1.71 -3.75
N GLN A 89 -6.74 2.93 -3.66
CA GLN A 89 -6.26 4.04 -4.48
C GLN A 89 -4.82 4.43 -4.13
N ALA A 90 -4.50 4.51 -2.84
CA ALA A 90 -3.15 4.83 -2.38
C ALA A 90 -2.13 3.74 -2.78
N GLU A 91 -2.55 2.47 -2.78
CA GLU A 91 -1.75 1.35 -3.29
C GLU A 91 -1.49 1.48 -4.80
N LYS A 92 -2.54 1.75 -5.60
CA LYS A 92 -2.41 1.96 -7.05
C LYS A 92 -1.45 3.11 -7.39
N ARG A 93 -1.57 4.26 -6.70
CA ARG A 93 -0.67 5.42 -6.90
C ARG A 93 0.78 5.07 -6.60
N ARG A 94 1.04 4.39 -5.48
CA ARG A 94 2.39 3.95 -5.11
C ARG A 94 2.97 2.94 -6.09
N TRP A 95 2.15 2.02 -6.60
CA TRP A 95 2.60 1.07 -7.61
C TRP A 95 2.97 1.77 -8.93
N GLN A 96 2.15 2.73 -9.38
CA GLN A 96 2.46 3.55 -10.55
C GLN A 96 3.76 4.35 -10.37
N GLU A 97 3.96 4.92 -9.19
CA GLU A 97 5.17 5.68 -8.86
C GLU A 97 6.42 4.79 -8.81
N LYS A 98 6.36 3.62 -8.17
CA LYS A 98 7.47 2.64 -8.23
C LYS A 98 7.79 2.25 -9.67
N ARG A 99 6.75 1.99 -10.47
CA ARG A 99 6.91 1.59 -11.88
C ARG A 99 7.55 2.71 -12.72
N SER A 100 7.18 3.96 -12.50
CA SER A 100 7.77 5.10 -13.24
C SER A 100 9.25 5.29 -12.88
N ILE A 101 9.62 5.11 -11.61
CA ILE A 101 11.03 5.19 -11.18
C ILE A 101 11.84 4.06 -11.81
N VAL A 102 11.37 2.82 -11.73
CA VAL A 102 12.04 1.66 -12.35
C VAL A 102 12.19 1.85 -13.85
N HIS A 103 11.16 2.36 -14.53
CA HIS A 103 11.24 2.63 -15.97
C HIS A 103 12.30 3.70 -16.30
N LYS A 104 12.41 4.76 -15.48
CA LYS A 104 13.40 5.82 -15.66
C LYS A 104 14.84 5.33 -15.50
N PHE A 105 15.10 4.42 -14.54
CA PHE A 105 16.41 3.78 -14.41
C PHE A 105 16.67 2.83 -15.59
N ARG A 106 15.67 2.02 -15.97
CA ARG A 106 15.82 1.04 -17.06
C ARG A 106 16.09 1.69 -18.41
N SER A 107 15.49 2.85 -18.70
CA SER A 107 15.78 3.60 -19.94
C SER A 107 17.23 4.11 -20.03
N ARG A 108 17.95 4.14 -18.90
CA ARG A 108 19.37 4.51 -18.83
C ARG A 108 20.30 3.31 -18.72
N GLY A 109 19.78 2.08 -18.86
CA GLY A 109 20.55 0.85 -18.68
C GLY A 109 20.89 0.55 -17.21
N LEU A 110 20.16 1.15 -16.26
CA LEU A 110 20.34 0.96 -14.83
C LEU A 110 19.19 0.14 -14.23
N GLY A 111 19.51 -0.69 -13.24
CA GLY A 111 18.58 -1.45 -12.42
C GLY A 111 18.59 -0.92 -10.99
N ILE A 112 17.44 -0.96 -10.32
CA ILE A 112 17.30 -0.52 -8.93
C ILE A 112 16.80 -1.68 -8.05
N GLN A 113 17.52 -1.96 -6.96
CA GLN A 113 17.15 -2.97 -5.97
C GLN A 113 16.19 -2.41 -4.91
N LEU A 114 15.55 -3.29 -4.15
CA LEU A 114 14.58 -2.94 -3.11
C LEU A 114 15.16 -2.05 -2.00
N ASN A 115 16.45 -2.17 -1.72
CA ASN A 115 17.19 -1.35 -0.76
C ASN A 115 17.58 0.04 -1.32
N GLY A 116 17.24 0.35 -2.58
CA GLY A 116 17.60 1.58 -3.27
C GLY A 116 18.97 1.56 -3.95
N GLN A 117 19.71 0.43 -3.92
CA GLN A 117 20.98 0.33 -4.65
C GLN A 117 20.75 0.26 -6.16
N VAL A 118 21.53 1.03 -6.91
CA VAL A 118 21.47 1.10 -8.37
C VAL A 118 22.66 0.34 -8.96
N HIS A 119 22.43 -0.47 -9.98
CA HIS A 119 23.46 -1.26 -10.68
C HIS A 119 23.28 -1.10 -12.20
N ARG A 120 24.32 -1.38 -12.99
CA ARG A 120 24.17 -1.45 -14.45
C ARG A 120 23.51 -2.78 -14.85
N LEU A 121 22.54 -2.73 -15.75
CA LEU A 121 21.88 -3.92 -16.30
C LEU A 121 22.72 -4.62 -17.37
N PHE A 122 23.60 -3.86 -18.03
CA PHE A 122 24.53 -4.36 -19.03
C PHE A 122 25.92 -3.86 -18.64
N GLY A 123 26.80 -4.80 -18.28
CA GLY A 123 28.17 -4.60 -17.87
C GLY A 123 28.91 -5.92 -17.99
#